data_AF-A0A845SY64-F1
#
_entry.id   AF-A0A845SY64-F1
#
_cell.length_a   1.000
_cell.length_b   1.000
_cell.length_c   1.000
_cell.angle_alpha   90.00
_cell.angle_beta   90.00
_cell.angle_gamma   90.00
#
_symmetry.space_group_name_H-M   'P 1'
#
loop_
_entity.id
_entity.type
_entity.pdbx_description
1 polymer ?
#
loop_
_entity_poly.entity_id
_entity_poly.type
_entity_poly.pdbx_seq_one_letter_code
_entity_poly.pdbx_strand_id
1 'polypeptide(L)' 'MTKNNESQNCRYMIRRIGSTTYKVKVVFSDNGGETMEEKILRMIRNEGLQNGGERGTMDAPQMSRQSERSAS' A
#
# COMPACT_ATOMS: atom_id res chain seq x y z
N MET A 1 -18.18 15.19 -23.43
CA MET A 1 -16.87 15.52 -22.83
C MET A 1 -16.90 15.14 -21.36
N THR A 2 -16.48 13.93 -21.03
CA THR A 2 -16.36 13.45 -19.64
C THR A 2 -15.14 14.09 -19.01
N LYS A 3 -15.36 14.96 -18.03
CA LYS A 3 -14.28 15.59 -17.26
C LYS A 3 -13.68 14.54 -16.33
N ASN A 4 -12.48 14.07 -16.68
CA ASN A 4 -11.68 13.17 -15.85
C ASN A 4 -11.33 13.88 -14.53
N ASN A 5 -12.09 13.58 -13.48
CA ASN A 5 -11.85 14.06 -12.12
C ASN A 5 -10.76 13.21 -11.44
N GLU A 6 -9.56 13.20 -12.00
CA GLU A 6 -8.44 12.42 -11.47
C GLU A 6 -7.98 12.91 -10.07
N SER A 7 -8.31 14.15 -9.71
CA SER A 7 -7.93 14.77 -8.44
C SER A 7 -8.80 14.37 -7.24
N GLN A 8 -9.98 13.80 -7.45
CA GLN A 8 -10.90 13.39 -6.37
C GLN A 8 -10.75 11.92 -5.98
N ASN A 9 -10.19 11.10 -6.87
CA ASN A 9 -10.15 9.65 -6.72
C ASN A 9 -8.88 9.11 -6.05
N CYS A 10 -8.01 9.97 -5.52
CA CYS A 10 -6.86 9.50 -4.76
C CYS A 10 -6.43 10.44 -3.63
N ARG A 11 -5.91 9.86 -2.55
CA ARG A 11 -5.41 10.57 -1.37
C ARG A 11 -4.03 10.07 -0.98
N TYR A 12 -3.15 10.99 -0.59
CA TYR A 12 -1.87 10.63 0.00
C TYR A 12 -1.97 10.59 1.53
N MET A 13 -1.29 9.63 2.16
CA MET A 13 -1.13 9.55 3.61
C MET A 13 0.30 9.14 3.96
N ILE A 14 0.78 9.57 5.13
CA ILE A 14 2.05 9.12 5.68
C ILE A 14 1.77 8.05 6.72
N ARG A 15 2.46 6.91 6.64
CA ARG A 15 2.31 5.81 7.60
C ARG A 15 3.69 5.24 7.95
N ARG A 16 3.94 5.08 9.24
CA ARG A 16 5.13 4.37 9.74
C ARG A 16 4.82 2.89 9.94
N ILE A 17 5.67 2.03 9.39
CA ILE A 17 5.63 0.58 9.56
C ILE A 17 7.03 0.13 9.95
N GLY A 18 7.20 -0.40 11.16
CA GLY A 18 8.52 -0.64 11.75
C GLY A 18 9.32 0.66 11.89
N SER A 19 10.56 0.66 11.40
CA SER A 19 11.46 1.84 11.38
C SER A 19 11.25 2.75 10.17
N THR A 20 10.50 2.31 9.16
CA THR A 20 10.38 3.03 7.88
C THR A 20 9.08 3.84 7.81
N THR A 21 9.20 5.08 7.33
CA THR A 21 8.07 5.96 7.06
C THR A 21 7.75 5.94 5.56
N TYR A 22 6.52 5.57 5.22
CA TYR A 22 6.04 5.47 3.85
C TYR A 22 5.11 6.62 3.50
N LYS A 23 5.27 7.18 2.29
CA LYS A 23 4.25 8.01 1.64
C LYS A 23 3.37 7.14 0.76
N VAL A 24 2.16 6.87 1.21
CA VAL A 24 1.22 5.95 0.59
C VAL A 24 0.25 6.75 -0.29
N LYS A 25 0.08 6.32 -1.55
CA LYS A 25 -0.99 6.79 -2.44
C LYS A 25 -2.16 5.81 -2.34
N VAL A 26 -3.30 6.30 -1.87
CA VAL A 26 -4.56 5.55 -1.83
C VAL A 26 -5.39 5.97 -3.02
N VAL A 27 -5.79 5.02 -3.86
CA VAL A 27 -6.66 5.25 -5.03
C VAL A 27 -8.02 4.64 -4.72
N PHE A 28 -9.06 5.44 -4.87
CA PHE A 28 -10.47 5.06 -4.75
C PHE A 28 -11.00 4.80 -6.16
N SER A 29 -11.60 3.65 -6.37
CA SER A 29 -12.23 3.28 -7.64
C SER A 29 -13.47 2.46 -7.34
N ASP A 30 -14.61 2.92 -7.83
CA ASP A 30 -15.89 2.21 -7.71
C ASP A 30 -16.02 1.10 -8.77
N ASN A 31 -15.10 1.09 -9.76
CA ASN A 31 -15.04 0.13 -10.86
C ASN A 31 -13.87 -0.87 -10.71
N GLY A 32 -13.26 -0.93 -9.53
CA GLY A 32 -12.22 -1.90 -9.22
C GLY A 32 -12.79 -3.33 -9.19
N GLY A 33 -11.94 -4.33 -9.45
CA GLY A 33 -12.34 -5.74 -9.42
C GLY A 33 -12.75 -6.27 -8.03
N GLU A 34 -12.50 -5.48 -6.96
CA GLU A 34 -13.03 -5.70 -5.61
C GLU A 34 -13.67 -4.38 -5.13
N THR A 35 -14.86 -4.47 -4.53
CA THR A 35 -15.51 -3.39 -3.79
C THR A 35 -14.84 -3.16 -2.42
N MET A 36 -15.13 -2.02 -1.79
CA MET A 36 -14.59 -1.70 -0.46
C MET A 36 -15.08 -2.69 0.61
N GLU A 37 -16.32 -3.17 0.50
CA GLU A 37 -16.89 -4.17 1.40
C GLU A 37 -16.18 -5.52 1.27
N GLU A 38 -15.94 -5.98 0.04
CA GLU A 38 -15.18 -7.21 -0.23
C GLU A 38 -13.76 -7.12 0.30
N LYS A 39 -13.13 -5.95 0.18
CA LYS A 39 -11.79 -5.69 0.70
C LYS A 39 -11.74 -5.72 2.23
N ILE A 40 -12.72 -5.14 2.91
CA ILE A 40 -12.85 -5.21 4.39
C ILE A 40 -13.05 -6.66 4.82
N LEU A 41 -13.98 -7.37 4.18
CA LEU A 41 -14.28 -8.76 4.49
C LEU A 41 -13.06 -9.67 4.27
N ARG A 42 -12.27 -9.43 3.22
CA ARG A 42 -10.99 -10.11 2.98
C ARG A 42 -9.95 -9.78 4.05
N MET A 43 -9.84 -8.53 4.47
CA MET A 43 -8.90 -8.16 5.54
C MET A 43 -9.24 -8.87 6.86
N ILE A 44 -10.52 -8.92 7.24
CA ILE A 44 -10.97 -9.62 8.45
C ILE A 44 -10.70 -11.13 8.34
N ARG A 45 -11.03 -11.76 7.21
CA ARG A 45 -10.72 -13.19 6.98
C ARG A 45 -9.21 -13.47 7.02
N ASN A 46 -8.40 -12.56 6.51
CA ASN A 46 -6.95 -12.71 6.43
C ASN A 46 -6.22 -12.24 7.69
N GLU A 47 -6.89 -11.57 8.63
CA GLU A 47 -6.31 -11.10 9.89
C GLU A 47 -5.85 -12.30 10.73
N GLY A 48 -6.66 -13.36 10.83
CA GLY A 48 -6.23 -14.63 11.42
C GLY A 48 -5.10 -15.33 10.66
N LEU A 49 -4.93 -15.03 9.37
CA LEU A 49 -3.91 -15.59 8.47
C LEU A 49 -2.55 -14.89 8.60
N GLN A 50 -2.46 -13.74 9.26
CA GLN A 50 -1.17 -13.10 9.59
C GLN A 50 -0.33 -13.93 10.59
N ASN A 51 -0.93 -14.94 11.21
CA ASN A 51 -0.24 -15.88 12.11
C ASN A 51 0.39 -17.09 11.38
N GLY A 52 0.26 -17.20 10.05
CA GLY A 52 0.85 -18.28 9.25
C GLY A 52 2.20 -17.87 8.67
N GLY A 53 3.28 -18.50 9.15
CA GLY A 53 4.69 -18.23 8.86
C GLY A 53 5.19 -18.41 7.42
N GLU A 54 4.36 -18.18 6.40
CA GLU A 54 4.70 -18.34 4.97
C GLU A 54 4.88 -17.01 4.21
N ARG A 55 4.96 -15.87 4.89
CA ARG A 55 5.49 -14.64 4.24
C ARG A 55 6.99 -14.58 4.49
N GLY A 56 7.76 -15.12 3.55
CA GLY A 56 9.22 -15.10 3.57
C GLY A 56 9.75 -13.69 3.86
N THR A 57 10.76 -13.63 4.72
CA THR A 57 11.54 -12.41 4.96
C THR A 57 12.16 -12.00 3.62
N MET A 58 11.92 -10.77 3.17
CA MET A 58 12.54 -10.31 1.92
C MET A 58 14.06 -10.20 2.13
N ASP A 59 14.84 -10.99 1.39
CA ASP A 59 16.30 -11.06 1.53
C ASP A 59 17.03 -9.77 1.12
N ALA A 60 16.46 -9.00 0.19
CA ALA A 60 17.06 -7.78 -0.33
C ALA A 60 16.03 -6.66 -0.53
N PRO A 61 16.43 -5.39 -0.35
CA PRO A 61 15.58 -4.25 -0.66
C PRO A 61 15.07 -4.35 -2.10
N GLN A 62 13.75 -4.47 -2.26
CA GLN A 62 13.09 -4.54 -3.58
C GLN A 62 13.09 -3.18 -4.31
N MET A 63 13.80 -2.19 -3.78
CA MET A 63 13.92 -0.87 -4.37
C MET A 63 15.28 -0.75 -5.05
N SER A 64 15.27 -0.52 -6.37
CA SER A 64 16.44 -0.28 -7.21
C SER A 64 17.13 1.07 -6.97
N ARG A 65 16.84 1.75 -5.86
CA ARG A 65 17.39 3.06 -5.54
C ARG A 65 18.41 2.93 -4.42
N GLN A 66 19.69 3.07 -4.76
CA GLN A 66 20.74 3.23 -3.78
C GLN A 66 20.50 4.53 -3.01
N SER A 67 20.58 4.45 -1.68
CA SER A 67 20.53 5.64 -0.82
C SER A 67 21.68 6.55 -1.23
N GLU A 68 21.37 7.76 -1.69
CA GLU A 68 22.34 8.85 -1.76
C GLU A 68 22.72 9.18 -0.33
N ARG A 69 23.68 8.43 0.21
CA ARG A 69 24.26 8.69 1.52
C ARG A 69 24.82 10.11 1.41
N SER A 70 24.22 11.03 2.17
CA SER A 70 24.80 12.34 2.40
C SER A 70 26.18 12.11 3.02
N ALA A 71 27.21 12.22 2.19
CA ALA A 71 28.57 12.40 2.65
C ALA A 71 28.71 13.89 3.00
N SER A 72 29.10 14.12 4.25
CA SER A 72 29.47 15.44 4.79
C SER A 72 30.59 16.09 3.99
#